data_AF-A0A5B7THE2-F1
#
_entry.id   AF-A0A5B7THE2-F1
#
_cell.length_a   1.000
_cell.length_b   1.000
_cell.length_c   1.000
_cell.angle_alpha   90.00
_cell.angle_beta   90.00
_cell.angle_gamma   90.00
#
_symmetry.space_group_name_H-M   'P 1'
#
loop_
_entity.id
_entity.type
_entity.pdbx_description
1 polymer ?
#
loop_
_entity_poly.entity_id
_entity_poly.type
_entity_poly.pdbx_seq_one_letter_code
_entity_poly.pdbx_strand_id
1 'polypeptide(L)'
;MQQEWDDLDRLIALSFEGIDVKEDYNVKLLNKINKNSQRYVVSNYIPALSFIAAGFLLLITYASNLQYNIYNLEFWLRSYAISLGYNFDSIIKIFEGVI
;
A
#
# COMPACT_ATOMS: atom_id res chain seq x y z
N MET A 1 43.72 -27.78 -8.23
CA MET A 1 43.17 -29.12 -8.54
C MET A 1 41.86 -28.87 -9.26
N GLN A 2 41.74 -29.29 -10.52
CA GLN A 2 40.52 -29.10 -11.30
C GLN A 2 39.43 -30.01 -10.70
N GLN A 3 38.31 -29.40 -10.31
CA GLN A 3 37.20 -30.11 -9.70
C GLN A 3 36.56 -31.00 -10.77
N GLU A 4 36.50 -32.30 -10.49
CA GLU A 4 35.96 -33.30 -11.41
C GLU A 4 34.45 -33.08 -11.52
N TRP A 5 33.94 -33.04 -12.76
CA TRP A 5 32.52 -32.76 -13.02
C TRP A 5 31.68 -33.88 -12.43
N ASP A 6 30.76 -33.51 -11.54
CA ASP A 6 29.90 -34.49 -10.89
C ASP A 6 28.70 -34.86 -11.78
N ASP A 7 27.94 -35.87 -11.35
CA ASP A 7 26.80 -36.36 -12.12
C ASP A 7 25.68 -35.30 -12.25
N LEU A 8 25.60 -34.35 -11.32
CA LEU A 8 24.64 -33.25 -11.37
C LEU A 8 25.04 -32.25 -12.45
N ASP A 9 26.32 -31.92 -12.56
CA ASP A 9 26.87 -31.05 -13.60
C ASP A 9 26.58 -31.62 -14.99
N ARG A 10 26.72 -32.94 -15.14
CA ARG A 10 26.39 -33.64 -16.40
C ARG A 10 24.90 -33.59 -16.69
N LEU A 11 24.04 -33.78 -15.69
CA LEU A 11 22.59 -33.73 -15.85
C LEU A 11 22.10 -32.32 -16.25
N ILE A 12 22.72 -31.29 -15.67
CA ILE A 12 22.47 -29.89 -16.03
C ILE A 12 22.93 -29.63 -17.47
N ALA A 13 24.14 -30.03 -17.85
CA ALA A 13 24.63 -29.81 -19.22
C ALA A 13 23.76 -30.50 -20.28
N LEU A 14 23.36 -31.75 -20.03
CA LEU A 14 22.45 -32.51 -20.90
C LEU A 14 21.06 -31.87 -20.99
N SER A 15 20.59 -31.20 -19.93
CA SER A 15 19.29 -30.51 -19.96
C SER A 15 19.25 -29.31 -20.92
N PHE A 16 20.42 -28.77 -21.28
CA PHE A 16 20.55 -27.70 -22.28
C PHE A 16 21.01 -28.22 -23.66
N GLU A 17 21.34 -29.51 -23.77
CA GLU A 17 21.75 -30.14 -25.04
C GLU A 17 20.53 -30.29 -25.96
N GLY A 18 20.36 -29.35 -26.89
CA GLY A 18 19.20 -29.24 -27.77
C GLY A 18 18.38 -27.96 -27.57
N ILE A 19 18.68 -27.17 -26.54
CA ILE A 19 18.25 -25.77 -26.49
C ILE A 19 19.21 -24.99 -27.38
N ASP A 20 18.93 -25.03 -28.68
CA ASP A 20 19.44 -24.03 -29.61
C ASP A 20 18.96 -22.68 -29.06
N VAL A 21 19.89 -21.89 -28.49
CA VAL A 21 19.68 -20.50 -28.08
C VAL A 21 19.49 -19.71 -29.37
N LYS A 22 18.41 -20.03 -30.09
CA LYS A 22 18.03 -19.39 -31.32
C LYS A 22 17.91 -17.92 -30.96
N GLU A 23 18.75 -17.11 -31.60
CA GLU A 23 18.72 -15.65 -31.59
C GLU A 23 17.28 -15.10 -31.64
N ASP A 24 16.37 -15.88 -32.20
CA ASP A 24 14.93 -15.72 -32.23
C ASP A 24 14.27 -15.30 -30.89
N TYR A 25 14.71 -15.76 -29.70
CA TYR A 25 14.10 -15.26 -28.44
C TYR A 25 14.47 -13.79 -28.18
N ASN A 26 15.76 -13.47 -28.25
CA ASN A 26 16.24 -12.10 -28.03
C ASN A 26 15.76 -11.16 -29.13
N VAL A 27 15.71 -11.62 -30.38
CA VAL A 27 15.17 -10.88 -31.53
C VAL A 27 13.66 -10.66 -31.38
N LYS A 28 12.88 -11.65 -30.92
CA LYS A 28 11.45 -11.48 -30.59
C LYS A 28 11.27 -10.49 -29.45
N LEU A 29 12.13 -10.51 -28.44
CA LEU A 29 12.08 -9.57 -27.32
C LEU A 29 12.37 -8.14 -27.79
N LEU A 30 13.43 -7.94 -28.57
CA LEU A 30 13.81 -6.66 -29.18
C LEU A 30 12.70 -6.13 -30.09
N ASN A 31 12.09 -6.98 -30.91
CA ASN A 31 10.97 -6.60 -31.76
C ASN A 31 9.73 -6.22 -30.94
N LYS A 32 9.46 -6.89 -29.81
CA LYS A 32 8.34 -6.55 -28.92
C LYS A 32 8.56 -5.22 -28.21
N ILE A 33 9.79 -4.93 -27.78
CA ILE A 33 10.17 -3.64 -27.19
C ILE A 33 10.08 -2.52 -28.24
N ASN A 34 10.63 -2.72 -29.44
CA ASN A 34 10.61 -1.73 -30.51
C ASN A 34 9.19 -1.46 -31.04
N LYS A 35 8.32 -2.48 -31.09
CA LYS A 35 6.92 -2.32 -31.51
C LYS A 35 6.07 -1.59 -30.45
N ASN A 36 6.40 -1.72 -29.17
CA ASN A 36 5.79 -0.96 -28.07
C ASN A 36 6.43 0.41 -27.81
N SER A 37 7.52 0.77 -28.53
CA SER A 37 8.12 2.10 -28.44
C SER A 37 7.29 3.19 -29.13
N GLN A 38 6.25 2.80 -29.87
CA GLN A 38 5.24 3.73 -30.37
C GLN A 38 4.40 4.26 -29.21
N ARG A 39 4.93 5.33 -28.61
CA ARG A 39 4.22 6.38 -27.87
C ARG A 39 3.08 5.85 -26.99
N TYR A 40 3.43 5.44 -25.77
CA TYR A 40 2.56 5.76 -24.64
C TYR A 40 2.55 7.30 -24.52
N VAL A 41 1.70 7.96 -25.31
CA VAL A 41 1.26 9.30 -24.97
C VAL A 41 0.38 9.10 -23.74
N VAL A 42 0.99 9.09 -22.56
CA VAL A 42 0.26 9.16 -21.30
C VAL A 42 -0.30 10.57 -21.24
N SER A 43 -1.39 10.82 -21.98
CA SER A 43 -2.09 12.12 -21.96
C SER A 43 -2.88 12.31 -20.67
N ASN A 44 -2.86 11.31 -19.78
CA ASN A 44 -3.63 11.33 -18.55
C ASN A 44 -2.68 11.49 -17.36
N TYR A 45 -2.29 12.73 -17.10
CA TYR A 45 -1.50 13.11 -15.92
C TYR A 45 -2.31 13.03 -14.62
N ILE A 46 -3.61 12.76 -14.70
CA ILE A 46 -4.54 12.67 -13.56
C ILE A 46 -4.03 11.71 -12.47
N PRO A 47 -3.59 10.47 -12.77
CA PRO A 47 -3.11 9.57 -11.72
C PRO A 47 -1.85 10.09 -11.03
N ALA A 48 -0.91 10.67 -11.79
CA ALA A 48 0.32 11.23 -11.25
C ALA A 48 0.04 12.46 -10.37
N LEU A 49 -0.86 13.34 -10.79
CA LEU A 49 -1.30 14.48 -9.99
C LEU A 49 -2.03 14.06 -8.72
N SER A 50 -2.85 13.01 -8.79
CA SER A 50 -3.51 12.42 -7.61
C SER A 50 -2.49 11.90 -6.59
N PHE A 51 -1.42 11.22 -7.05
CA PHE A 51 -0.35 10.77 -6.15
C PHE A 51 0.41 11.93 -5.52
N ILE A 52 0.71 12.99 -6.29
CA ILE A 52 1.36 14.19 -5.76
C ILE A 52 0.48 14.87 -4.71
N ALA A 53 -0.82 15.06 -5.01
CA ALA A 53 -1.77 15.66 -4.09
C ALA A 53 -1.95 14.83 -2.79
N ALA A 54 -2.01 13.50 -2.91
CA ALA A 54 -2.08 12.60 -1.75
C ALA A 54 -0.83 12.72 -0.86
N GLY A 55 0.36 12.86 -1.47
CA GLY A 55 1.61 13.10 -0.74
C GLY A 55 1.58 14.41 0.06
N PHE A 56 1.11 15.50 -0.54
CA PHE A 56 0.95 16.78 0.17
C PHE A 56 -0.07 16.70 1.31
N LEU A 57 -1.20 16.02 1.11
CA LEU A 57 -2.20 15.82 2.16
C LEU A 57 -1.64 15.04 3.35
N LEU A 58 -0.86 13.98 3.10
CA LEU A 58 -0.18 13.24 4.15
C LEU A 58 0.81 14.12 4.93
N LEU A 59 1.58 14.94 4.22
CA LEU A 59 2.56 15.85 4.83
C LEU A 59 1.88 16.90 5.70
N ILE A 60 0.76 17.48 5.24
CA ILE A 60 -0.06 18.40 6.02
C ILE A 60 -0.64 17.69 7.24
N THR A 61 -1.20 16.48 7.08
CA THR A 61 -1.80 15.71 8.19
C THR A 61 -0.78 15.31 9.24
N TYR A 62 0.47 15.05 8.82
CA TYR A 62 1.58 14.74 9.72
C TYR A 62 2.13 15.98 10.41
N ALA A 63 2.31 17.09 9.68
CA ALA A 63 2.85 18.33 10.24
C ALA A 63 1.84 19.07 11.14
N SER A 64 0.55 18.86 10.89
CA SER A 64 -0.50 19.42 11.73
C SER A 64 -0.84 18.47 12.87
N ASN A 65 -1.17 19.03 14.04
CA ASN A 65 -1.73 18.30 15.17
C ASN A 65 -3.18 17.83 14.90
N LEU A 66 -3.54 17.55 13.65
CA LEU A 66 -4.89 17.17 13.23
C LEU A 66 -5.30 15.87 13.90
N GLN A 67 -4.38 14.91 14.01
CA GLN A 67 -4.60 13.67 14.75
C GLN A 67 -4.92 13.96 16.22
N TYR A 68 -4.12 14.80 16.89
CA TYR A 68 -4.35 15.19 18.27
C TYR A 68 -5.70 15.91 18.44
N ASN A 69 -6.05 16.83 17.55
CA ASN A 69 -7.33 17.54 17.59
C ASN A 69 -8.52 16.60 17.39
N ILE A 70 -8.42 15.62 16.49
CA ILE A 70 -9.45 14.60 16.29
C ILE A 70 -9.62 13.75 17.56
N TYR A 71 -8.52 13.25 18.14
CA TYR A 71 -8.58 12.47 19.38
C TYR A 71 -9.14 13.28 20.54
N ASN A 72 -8.76 14.55 20.66
CA ASN A 72 -9.22 15.41 21.73
C ASN A 72 -10.73 15.71 21.59
N LEU A 73 -11.22 15.89 20.36
CA LEU A 73 -12.64 16.09 20.10
C LEU A 73 -13.46 14.82 20.38
N GLU A 74 -12.95 13.64 19.99
CA GLU A 74 -13.58 12.36 20.34
C GLU A 74 -13.64 12.16 21.86
N PHE A 75 -12.54 12.45 22.56
CA PHE A 75 -12.46 12.36 24.01
C PHE A 75 -13.45 13.31 24.69
N TRP A 76 -13.54 14.55 24.24
CA TRP A 76 -14.49 15.52 24.76
C TRP A 76 -15.95 15.07 24.56
N LEU A 77 -16.31 14.60 23.37
CA LEU A 77 -17.66 14.08 23.08
C LEU A 77 -18.01 12.86 23.94
N ARG A 78 -17.11 11.90 24.07
CA ARG A 78 -17.31 10.72 24.93
C ARG A 78 -17.48 11.12 26.39
N SER A 79 -16.62 12.00 26.89
CA SER A 79 -16.68 12.50 28.27
C SER A 79 -17.98 13.25 28.53
N TYR A 80 -18.45 14.05 27.57
CA TYR A 80 -19.72 14.77 27.64
C TYR A 80 -20.93 13.82 27.60
N ALA A 81 -20.92 12.80 26.75
CA ALA A 81 -21.98 11.79 26.72
C ALA A 81 -22.06 10.98 28.03
N ILE A 82 -20.90 10.63 28.59
CA ILE A 82 -20.80 9.93 29.88
C ILE A 82 -21.31 10.83 31.01
N SER A 83 -20.93 12.11 31.05
CA SER A 83 -21.40 13.03 32.10
C SER A 83 -22.90 13.28 32.03
N LEU A 84 -23.47 13.37 30.82
CA LEU A 84 -24.92 13.39 30.65
C LEU A 84 -25.56 12.11 31.20
N GLY A 85 -25.04 10.94 30.84
CA GLY A 85 -25.54 9.64 31.36
C GLY A 85 -25.52 9.56 32.88
N TYR A 86 -24.40 9.96 33.52
CA TYR A 86 -24.31 10.02 34.99
C TYR A 86 -25.28 11.03 35.60
N ASN A 87 -25.43 12.21 34.98
CA ASN A 87 -26.38 13.21 35.48
C ASN A 87 -27.83 12.70 35.38
N PHE A 88 -28.21 12.06 34.28
CA PHE A 88 -29.54 11.46 34.15
C PHE A 88 -29.77 10.30 35.13
N ASP A 89 -28.79 9.41 35.32
CA ASP A 89 -28.87 8.30 36.29
C ASP A 89 -28.97 8.81 37.74
N SER A 90 -28.23 9.88 38.07
CA SER A 90 -28.31 10.53 39.38
C SER A 90 -29.67 11.20 39.63
N ILE A 91 -30.25 11.85 38.62
CA ILE A 91 -31.57 12.49 38.71
C ILE A 91 -32.66 11.42 38.89
N ILE A 92 -32.61 10.33 38.11
CA ILE A 92 -33.57 9.22 38.23
C ILE A 92 -33.50 8.60 39.63
N LYS A 93 -32.31 8.35 40.18
CA LYS A 93 -32.14 7.82 41.54
C LYS A 93 -32.67 8.75 42.63
N ILE A 94 -32.55 10.07 42.46
CA ILE A 94 -33.17 11.05 43.37
C ILE A 94 -34.70 10.93 43.31
N PHE A 95 -35.27 10.77 42.11
CA PHE A 95 -36.72 10.60 41.96
C PHE A 95 -37.23 9.25 42.48
N GLU A 96 -36.47 8.16 42.31
CA GLU A 96 -36.82 6.83 42.84
C GLU A 96 -36.67 6.71 44.36
N GLY A 97 -35.76 7.47 44.99
CA GLY A 97 -35.58 7.48 46.45
C GLY A 97 -36.51 8.44 47.21
N VAL A 98 -37.33 9.22 46.50
CA VAL A 98 -38.29 10.20 47.07
C VAL A 98 -39.74 9.68 47.03
N ILE A 99 -39.99 8.52 46.42
CA ILE A 99 -41.26 7.77 46.49
C ILE A 99 -41.16 6.72 47.60
#